data_AF-A0A397TLM0-F1
#
_entry.id   AF-A0A397TLM0-F1
#
_cell.length_a   1.000
_cell.length_b   1.000
_cell.length_c   1.000
_cell.angle_alpha   90.00
_cell.angle_beta   90.00
_cell.angle_gamma   90.00
#
_symmetry.space_group_name_H-M   'P 1'
#
loop_
_entity.id
_entity.type
_entity.pdbx_description
1 polymer ?
#
loop_
_entity_poly.entity_id
_entity_poly.type
_entity_poly.pdbx_seq_one_letter_code
_entity_poly.pdbx_strand_id
1 'polypeptide(L)'
;MAENITFPKSPFPDGLISISPWEFCSFEPLTYIYFNIAFIVIAYPLYRIIGGFFNWELDVKTPSVHFSDMMALVRYGFIVFVLGGYSRTFNWIMILSFYIALFGYALLAELPFAKQSFLT
;
A
#
# COMPACT_ATOMS: atom_id res chain seq x y z
N MET A 1 -23.89 37.85 -22.01
CA MET A 1 -24.55 37.70 -20.68
C MET A 1 -24.30 36.26 -20.27
N ALA A 2 -23.31 36.01 -19.42
CA ALA A 2 -22.93 34.65 -19.04
C ALA A 2 -23.93 34.11 -18.02
N GLU A 3 -24.51 32.96 -18.33
CA GLU A 3 -25.46 32.23 -17.49
C GLU A 3 -24.75 31.69 -16.25
N ASN A 4 -25.22 32.09 -15.08
CA ASN A 4 -24.60 31.74 -13.80
C ASN A 4 -25.12 30.36 -13.38
N ILE A 5 -24.36 29.31 -13.71
CA ILE A 5 -24.72 27.92 -13.39
C ILE A 5 -24.56 27.71 -11.88
N THR A 6 -25.65 27.81 -11.13
CA THR A 6 -25.68 27.49 -9.69
C THR A 6 -25.76 25.98 -9.53
N PHE A 7 -24.65 25.35 -9.12
CA PHE A 7 -24.64 23.94 -8.74
C PHE A 7 -25.51 23.73 -7.48
N PRO A 8 -26.32 22.66 -7.42
CA PRO A 8 -27.14 22.37 -6.26
C PRO A 8 -26.26 22.17 -5.03
N LYS A 9 -26.59 22.89 -3.96
CA LYS A 9 -25.86 22.85 -2.69
C LYS A 9 -26.03 21.46 -2.07
N SER A 10 -24.93 20.80 -1.74
CA SER A 10 -24.95 19.42 -1.23
C SER A 10 -25.72 19.37 0.11
N PRO A 11 -26.46 18.30 0.41
CA PRO A 11 -27.20 18.16 1.67
C PRO A 11 -26.28 17.90 2.89
N PHE A 12 -24.96 17.86 2.68
CA PHE A 12 -23.97 17.61 3.71
C PHE A 12 -23.41 18.93 4.27
N PRO A 13 -23.10 19.00 5.57
CA PRO A 13 -22.61 20.21 6.20
C PRO A 13 -21.30 20.70 5.56
N ASP A 14 -21.33 21.96 5.10
CA ASP A 14 -20.16 22.65 4.55
C ASP A 14 -19.06 22.72 5.63
N GLY A 15 -17.92 22.06 5.38
CA GLY A 15 -16.73 22.15 6.24
C GLY A 15 -16.21 20.85 6.86
N LEU A 16 -16.88 19.71 6.68
CA LEU A 16 -16.38 18.41 7.17
C LEU A 16 -15.70 17.55 6.10
N ILE A 17 -15.95 17.83 4.82
CA ILE A 17 -15.31 17.15 3.68
C ILE A 17 -15.22 18.17 2.55
N SER A 18 -14.01 18.63 2.21
CA SER A 18 -13.79 19.40 0.99
C SER A 18 -13.90 18.42 -0.18
N ILE A 19 -15.07 18.37 -0.82
CA ILE A 19 -15.37 17.45 -1.93
C ILE A 19 -14.76 17.95 -3.26
N SER A 20 -13.64 18.67 -3.20
CA SER A 20 -12.98 19.12 -4.42
C SER A 20 -12.37 17.87 -5.10
N PRO A 21 -12.60 17.64 -6.40
CA PRO A 21 -11.97 16.53 -7.13
C PRO A 21 -10.44 16.54 -7.01
N TRP A 22 -9.87 17.72 -6.75
CA TRP A 22 -8.43 17.93 -6.55
C TRP A 22 -7.91 17.36 -5.22
N GLU A 23 -8.79 17.05 -4.25
CA GLU A 23 -8.38 16.39 -3.00
C GLU A 23 -8.11 14.91 -3.18
N PHE A 24 -8.79 14.26 -4.13
CA PHE A 24 -8.61 12.84 -4.48
C PHE A 24 -7.25 12.52 -5.13
N CYS A 25 -6.44 13.55 -5.38
CA CYS A 25 -5.10 13.42 -5.95
C CYS A 25 -4.07 14.29 -5.23
N SER A 26 -4.32 14.65 -3.95
CA SER A 26 -3.34 15.40 -3.17
C SER A 26 -2.11 14.51 -2.93
N PHE A 27 -0.96 14.93 -3.45
CA PHE A 27 0.31 14.21 -3.33
C PHE A 27 1.28 15.02 -2.49
N GLU A 28 1.64 14.48 -1.33
CA GLU A 28 2.68 15.05 -0.49
C GLU A 28 3.98 14.22 -0.62
N PRO A 29 5.05 14.76 -1.23
CA PRO A 29 6.26 13.99 -1.52
C PRO A 29 6.95 13.43 -0.27
N LEU A 30 6.94 14.17 0.84
CA LEU A 30 7.56 13.72 2.09
C LEU A 30 6.81 12.51 2.66
N THR A 31 5.49 12.59 2.75
CA THR A 31 4.63 11.49 3.22
C THR A 31 4.76 10.28 2.29
N TYR A 32 4.92 10.49 0.99
CA TYR A 32 5.21 9.42 0.05
C TYR A 32 6.57 8.75 0.31
N ILE A 33 7.63 9.51 0.61
CA ILE A 33 8.93 8.94 0.97
C ILE A 33 8.83 8.10 2.25
N TYR A 34 8.15 8.60 3.29
CA TYR A 34 7.92 7.84 4.52
C TYR A 34 7.11 6.57 4.27
N PHE A 35 6.08 6.64 3.42
CA PHE A 35 5.30 5.48 2.99
C PHE A 35 6.18 4.42 2.32
N ASN A 36 7.03 4.81 1.38
CA ASN A 36 7.94 3.88 0.69
C ASN A 36 8.95 3.25 1.66
N ILE A 37 9.49 4.03 2.59
CA ILE A 37 10.40 3.51 3.61
C ILE A 37 9.68 2.48 4.48
N ALA A 38 8.51 2.84 5.00
CA ALA A 38 7.75 2.00 5.92
C ALA A 38 7.25 0.70 5.29
N PHE A 39 6.75 0.73 4.06
CA PHE A 39 6.08 -0.43 3.44
C PHE A 39 6.91 -1.19 2.41
N ILE A 40 8.02 -0.63 1.94
CA ILE A 40 8.82 -1.26 0.89
C ILE A 40 10.24 -1.49 1.38
N VAL A 41 10.93 -0.43 1.81
CA VAL A 41 12.34 -0.53 2.20
C VAL A 41 12.53 -1.36 3.48
N ILE A 42 11.63 -1.25 4.46
CA ILE A 42 11.70 -2.01 5.71
C ILE A 42 11.01 -3.38 5.56
N ALA A 43 9.81 -3.40 4.97
CA ALA A 43 9.01 -4.62 4.90
C ALA A 43 9.68 -5.71 4.07
N TYR A 44 10.38 -5.35 2.99
CA TYR A 44 10.97 -6.33 2.08
C TYR A 44 12.16 -7.09 2.67
N PRO A 45 13.18 -6.45 3.28
CA PRO A 45 14.21 -7.16 4.03
C PRO A 45 13.63 -7.97 5.20
N LEU A 46 12.61 -7.46 5.87
CA LEU A 46 11.97 -8.15 6.99
C LEU A 46 11.30 -9.45 6.52
N TYR A 47 10.59 -9.40 5.39
CA TYR A 47 10.05 -10.59 4.72
C TYR A 47 11.17 -11.58 4.39
N ARG A 48 12.30 -11.14 3.85
CA ARG A 48 13.41 -12.02 3.49
C ARG A 48 14.04 -12.72 4.69
N ILE A 49 14.25 -11.99 5.79
CA ILE A 49 14.85 -12.55 7.01
C ILE A 49 13.92 -13.59 7.63
N ILE A 50 12.64 -13.26 7.77
CA ILE A 50 11.63 -14.14 8.38
C ILE A 50 11.35 -15.34 7.47
N GLY A 51 11.09 -15.09 6.19
CA GLY A 51 10.83 -16.14 5.19
C GLY A 51 12.01 -17.09 5.03
N GLY A 52 13.24 -16.58 5.05
CA GLY A 52 14.45 -17.39 5.04
C GLY A 52 14.64 -18.21 6.33
N PHE A 53 14.32 -17.66 7.50
CA PHE A 53 14.42 -18.39 8.76
C PHE A 53 13.39 -19.54 8.86
N PHE A 54 12.17 -19.30 8.40
CA PHE A 54 11.09 -20.30 8.46
C PHE A 54 10.96 -21.18 7.20
N ASN A 55 11.82 -20.98 6.19
CA ASN A 55 11.74 -21.65 4.87
C ASN A 55 10.36 -21.48 4.19
N TRP A 56 9.78 -20.27 4.26
CA TRP A 56 8.51 -19.93 3.59
C TRP A 56 8.71 -19.51 2.12
N GLU A 57 9.95 -19.37 1.67
CA GLU A 57 10.25 -19.08 0.27
C GLU A 57 10.03 -20.33 -0.58
N LEU A 58 8.98 -20.31 -1.40
CA LEU A 58 8.65 -21.40 -2.33
C LEU A 58 9.57 -21.43 -3.56
N ASP A 59 10.24 -20.31 -3.87
CA ASP A 59 11.11 -20.16 -5.04
C ASP A 59 12.41 -19.46 -4.67
N VAL A 60 13.53 -19.97 -5.22
CA VAL A 60 14.87 -19.45 -4.98
C VAL A 60 15.13 -18.31 -5.94
N LYS A 61 14.96 -17.08 -5.47
CA LYS A 61 15.15 -15.87 -6.27
C LYS A 61 16.60 -15.36 -6.21
N THR A 62 17.09 -14.87 -7.35
CA THR A 62 18.39 -14.19 -7.41
C THR A 62 18.28 -12.76 -6.86
N PRO A 63 19.39 -12.13 -6.40
CA PRO A 63 19.37 -10.76 -5.90
C PRO A 63 18.82 -9.72 -6.90
N SER A 64 19.01 -9.94 -8.20
CA SER A 64 18.47 -9.06 -9.25
C SER A 64 16.96 -9.15 -9.37
N VAL A 65 16.38 -10.34 -9.25
CA VAL A 65 14.93 -10.55 -9.22
C VAL A 65 14.35 -9.87 -7.98
N HIS A 66 15.01 -10.00 -6.83
CA HIS A 66 14.56 -9.31 -5.62
C HIS A 66 14.56 -7.78 -5.75
N PHE A 67 15.56 -7.21 -6.43
CA PHE A 67 15.58 -5.77 -6.70
C PHE A 67 14.45 -5.36 -7.66
N SER A 68 14.21 -6.16 -8.71
CA SER A 68 13.09 -5.95 -9.63
C SER A 68 11.74 -5.99 -8.91
N ASP A 69 11.56 -6.91 -7.96
CA ASP A 69 10.35 -7.02 -7.13
C ASP A 69 10.17 -5.78 -6.23
N MET A 70 11.24 -5.27 -5.62
CA MET A 70 11.18 -3.99 -4.88
C MET A 70 10.78 -2.82 -5.80
N MET A 71 11.31 -2.74 -7.01
CA MET A 71 10.93 -1.68 -7.96
C MET A 71 9.49 -1.84 -8.46
N ALA A 72 8.98 -3.07 -8.57
CA ALA A 72 7.56 -3.31 -8.79
C ALA A 72 6.70 -2.82 -7.62
N LEU A 73 7.12 -3.11 -6.37
CA LEU A 73 6.45 -2.62 -5.17
C LEU A 73 6.40 -1.09 -5.10
N VAL A 74 7.46 -0.37 -5.49
CA VAL A 74 7.43 1.11 -5.55
C VAL A 74 6.40 1.61 -6.55
N ARG A 75 6.30 0.96 -7.73
CA ARG A 75 5.32 1.32 -8.76
C ARG A 75 3.89 1.08 -8.30
N TYR A 76 3.60 -0.08 -7.71
CA TYR A 76 2.28 -0.37 -7.16
C TYR A 76 1.97 0.48 -5.92
N GLY A 77 2.99 0.76 -5.11
CA GLY A 77 2.94 1.64 -3.95
C GLY A 77 2.51 3.05 -4.31
N PHE A 78 2.93 3.57 -5.48
CA PHE A 78 2.42 4.85 -5.99
C PHE A 78 0.91 4.83 -6.22
N ILE A 79 0.40 3.79 -6.88
CA ILE A 79 -1.03 3.65 -7.17
C ILE A 79 -1.82 3.58 -5.87
N VAL A 80 -1.36 2.76 -4.93
CA VAL A 80 -1.96 2.62 -3.60
C VAL A 80 -1.90 3.95 -2.84
N PHE A 81 -0.76 4.64 -2.86
CA PHE A 81 -0.57 5.93 -2.19
C PHE A 81 -1.58 6.99 -2.66
N VAL A 82 -1.68 7.16 -3.98
CA VAL A 82 -2.53 8.19 -4.61
C VAL A 82 -4.00 7.83 -4.47
N LEU A 83 -4.40 6.61 -4.86
CA LEU A 83 -5.82 6.20 -4.83
C LEU A 83 -6.35 5.98 -3.41
N GLY A 84 -5.48 5.59 -2.48
CA GLY A 84 -5.83 5.42 -1.07
C GLY A 84 -5.83 6.73 -0.27
N GLY A 85 -5.42 7.85 -0.86
CA GLY A 85 -5.39 9.15 -0.19
C GLY A 85 -4.41 9.21 0.99
N TYR A 86 -3.31 8.46 0.92
CA TYR A 86 -2.39 8.30 2.05
C TYR A 86 -1.61 9.57 2.41
N SER A 87 -1.61 10.59 1.56
CA SER A 87 -1.12 11.93 1.92
C SER A 87 -1.78 12.50 3.19
N ARG A 88 -3.02 12.10 3.51
CA ARG A 88 -3.73 12.59 4.71
C ARG A 88 -4.03 11.51 5.74
N THR A 89 -4.08 10.25 5.32
CA THR A 89 -4.49 9.12 6.18
C THR A 89 -3.31 8.30 6.71
N PHE A 90 -2.08 8.58 6.26
CA PHE A 90 -0.88 7.89 6.73
C PHE A 90 -0.65 8.12 8.23
N ASN A 91 -0.71 7.04 9.00
CA ASN A 91 -0.59 7.05 10.46
C ASN A 91 0.13 5.78 10.94
N TRP A 92 0.73 5.81 12.14
CA TRP A 92 1.42 4.68 12.76
C TRP A 92 0.54 3.44 12.94
N ILE A 93 -0.77 3.62 13.21
CA ILE A 93 -1.72 2.51 13.38
C ILE A 93 -1.75 1.68 12.10
N MET A 94 -1.79 2.33 10.95
CA MET A 94 -1.81 1.69 9.64
C MET A 94 -0.53 0.90 9.37
N ILE A 95 0.63 1.46 9.75
CA ILE A 95 1.92 0.77 9.65
C ILE A 95 1.86 -0.52 10.47
N LEU A 96 1.42 -0.45 11.72
CA LEU A 96 1.34 -1.60 12.60
C LEU A 96 0.34 -2.66 12.11
N SER A 97 -0.85 -2.23 11.67
CA SER A 97 -1.86 -3.12 11.09
C SER A 97 -1.34 -3.84 9.84
N PHE A 98 -0.59 -3.15 8.97
CA PHE A 98 0.02 -3.76 7.80
C PHE A 98 1.01 -4.88 8.18
N TYR A 99 1.89 -4.65 9.15
CA TYR A 99 2.87 -5.68 9.54
C TYR A 99 2.21 -6.90 10.19
N ILE A 100 1.16 -6.70 10.99
CA ILE A 100 0.35 -7.80 11.52
C ILE A 100 -0.32 -8.58 10.38
N ALA A 101 -0.94 -7.86 9.43
CA ALA A 101 -1.59 -8.47 8.28
C ALA A 101 -0.60 -9.23 7.38
N LEU A 102 0.60 -8.68 7.17
CA LEU A 102 1.67 -9.32 6.39
C LEU A 102 2.08 -10.65 7.02
N PHE A 103 2.28 -10.67 8.33
CA PHE A 103 2.62 -11.89 9.05
C PHE A 103 1.47 -12.90 9.05
N GLY A 104 0.23 -12.44 9.28
CA GLY A 104 -0.96 -13.29 9.20
C GLY A 104 -1.15 -13.89 7.81
N TYR A 105 -0.94 -13.12 6.75
CA TYR A 105 -0.98 -13.60 5.38
C TYR A 105 0.09 -14.65 5.11
N ALA A 106 1.31 -14.45 5.59
CA ALA A 106 2.38 -15.44 5.46
C ALA A 106 2.03 -16.77 6.14
N LEU A 107 1.43 -16.74 7.34
CA LEU A 107 0.95 -17.95 8.02
C LEU A 107 -0.18 -18.66 7.24
N LEU A 108 -1.09 -17.90 6.62
CA LEU A 108 -2.14 -18.46 5.79
C LEU A 108 -1.59 -19.11 4.51
N ALA A 109 -0.56 -18.51 3.90
CA ALA A 109 0.09 -19.05 2.71
C ALA A 109 0.79 -20.40 2.98
N GLU A 110 1.19 -20.66 4.22
CA GLU A 110 1.81 -21.92 4.63
C GLU A 110 0.82 -23.08 4.79
N LEU A 111 -0.49 -22.82 4.77
CA LEU A 111 -1.50 -23.87 4.89
C LEU A 111 -1.43 -24.82 3.68
N PRO A 112 -1.63 -26.14 3.88
CA PRO A 112 -1.42 -27.14 2.83
C PRO A 112 -2.30 -26.94 1.59
N PHE A 113 -3.52 -26.43 1.76
CA PHE A 113 -4.41 -26.12 0.63
C PHE A 113 -3.96 -24.87 -0.16
N ALA A 114 -3.33 -23.91 0.51
CA ALA A 114 -2.87 -22.67 -0.11
C ALA A 114 -1.55 -22.89 -0.86
N LYS A 115 -0.64 -23.71 -0.33
CA LYS A 115 0.60 -24.08 -1.03
C LYS A 115 0.34 -24.78 -2.36
N GLN A 116 -0.67 -25.64 -2.41
CA GLN A 116 -0.97 -26.46 -3.59
C GLN A 116 -1.58 -25.66 -4.74
N SER A 117 -2.32 -24.58 -4.47
CA SER A 117 -2.94 -23.77 -5.52
C SER A 117 -1.98 -22.83 -6.25
N PHE A 118 -0.80 -22.53 -5.69
CA PHE A 118 0.21 -21.68 -6.32
C PHE A 118 1.21 -22.45 -7.21
N LEU A 119 1.22 -23.79 -7.16
CA LEU A 119 2.17 -24.66 -7.90
C LEU A 119 1.61 -25.23 -9.21
N THR A 120 0.32 -25.06 -9.49
CA THR A 120 -0.33 -25.33 -10.78
C THR A 120 -0.49 -24.08 -11.60
#